data_AF-I0K6A8-F1
#
_entry.id   AF-I0K6A8-F1
#
_cell.length_a   1.000
_cell.length_b   1.000
_cell.length_c   1.000
_cell.angle_alpha   90.00
_cell.angle_beta   90.00
_cell.angle_gamma   90.00
#
_symmetry.space_group_name_H-M   'P 1'
#
loop_
_entity.id
_entity.type
_entity.pdbx_description
1 polymer ?
#
loop_
_entity_poly.entity_id
_entity_poly.type
_entity_poly.pdbx_seq_one_letter_code
_entity_poly.pdbx_strand_id
1 'polypeptide(L)'
;MSWQDQYEQAAQRERTGFDELPVDTLLRYVEAGQYGDYYGLWHSVAQRATLQQAGWVLFRVLQREELAFLVRCTCAEALLRLLGRTDELALLNEAVNLSSGTMAMHEPYRLALQHELANRLNTH
;
A
#
# COMPACT_ATOMS: atom_id res chain seq x y z
N MET A 1 -16.54 -23.05 -12.88
CA MET A 1 -15.96 -21.93 -12.11
C MET A 1 -14.56 -21.72 -12.63
N SER A 2 -14.25 -20.55 -13.15
CA SER A 2 -12.95 -20.24 -13.75
C SER A 2 -11.87 -20.11 -12.66
N TRP A 3 -10.60 -20.10 -13.06
CA TRP A 3 -9.50 -19.79 -12.14
C TRP A 3 -9.53 -18.32 -11.69
N GLN A 4 -10.06 -17.41 -12.52
CA GLN A 4 -10.27 -16.00 -12.18
C GLN A 4 -11.33 -15.86 -11.09
N ASP A 5 -12.45 -16.56 -11.23
CA ASP A 5 -13.52 -16.55 -10.23
C ASP A 5 -13.03 -17.07 -8.86
N GLN A 6 -12.18 -18.11 -8.88
CA GLN A 6 -11.58 -18.67 -7.67
C GLN A 6 -10.61 -17.67 -7.01
N TYR A 7 -9.81 -16.97 -7.81
CA TYR A 7 -8.88 -15.94 -7.34
C TYR A 7 -9.63 -14.75 -6.72
N GLU A 8 -10.64 -14.23 -7.41
CA GLU A 8 -11.47 -13.12 -6.91
C GLU A 8 -12.20 -13.49 -5.61
N GLN A 9 -12.75 -14.71 -5.52
CA GLN A 9 -13.37 -15.20 -4.29
C GLN A 9 -12.38 -15.35 -3.14
N ALA A 10 -11.13 -15.74 -3.41
CA ALA A 10 -10.10 -15.83 -2.38
C ALA A 10 -9.69 -14.43 -1.89
N ALA A 11 -9.43 -13.50 -2.81
CA ALA A 11 -9.11 -12.11 -2.50
C ALA A 11 -10.22 -11.42 -1.71
N GLN A 12 -11.47 -11.64 -2.11
CA GLN A 12 -12.63 -11.07 -1.42
C GLN A 12 -12.78 -11.64 0.00
N ARG A 13 -12.57 -12.95 0.19
CA ARG A 13 -12.62 -13.58 1.52
C ARG A 13 -11.54 -13.05 2.45
N GLU A 14 -10.31 -12.92 1.96
CA GLU A 14 -9.21 -12.33 2.73
C GLU A 14 -9.56 -10.90 3.15
N ARG A 15 -10.02 -10.08 2.20
CA ARG A 15 -10.41 -8.70 2.48
C ARG A 15 -11.53 -8.60 3.51
N THR A 16 -12.59 -9.41 3.38
CA THR A 16 -13.67 -9.44 4.38
C THR A 16 -13.11 -9.78 5.77
N GLY A 17 -12.19 -10.75 5.85
CA GLY A 17 -11.51 -11.08 7.11
C GLY A 17 -10.77 -9.89 7.72
N PHE A 18 -10.07 -9.09 6.92
CA PHE A 18 -9.42 -7.87 7.40
C PHE A 18 -10.43 -6.75 7.75
N ASP A 19 -11.52 -6.61 7.00
CA ASP A 19 -12.57 -5.61 7.25
C ASP A 19 -13.31 -5.85 8.59
N GLU A 20 -13.32 -7.08 9.09
CA GLU A 20 -13.89 -7.43 10.40
C GLU A 20 -12.94 -7.15 11.58
N LEU A 21 -11.62 -7.07 11.34
CA LEU A 21 -10.65 -6.84 12.40
C LEU A 21 -10.63 -5.37 12.85
N PRO A 22 -10.34 -5.07 14.13
CA PRO A 22 -10.08 -3.70 14.59
C PRO A 22 -8.89 -3.07 13.87
N VAL A 23 -8.94 -1.76 13.62
CA VAL A 23 -7.86 -1.01 12.96
C VAL A 23 -6.51 -1.22 13.67
N ASP A 24 -6.48 -1.20 15.01
CA ASP A 24 -5.25 -1.43 15.77
C ASP A 24 -4.64 -2.82 15.53
N THR A 25 -5.47 -3.83 15.26
CA THR A 25 -4.98 -5.17 14.88
C THR A 25 -4.40 -5.15 13.47
N LEU A 26 -5.05 -4.46 12.53
CA LEU A 26 -4.51 -4.30 11.18
C LEU A 26 -3.15 -3.59 11.20
N LEU A 27 -3.00 -2.53 12.01
CA LEU A 27 -1.73 -1.81 12.11
C LEU A 27 -0.62 -2.66 12.73
N ARG A 28 -0.92 -3.52 13.70
CA ARG A 28 0.06 -4.49 14.22
C ARG A 28 0.52 -5.47 13.14
N TYR A 29 -0.39 -5.93 12.28
CA TYR A 29 -0.04 -6.78 11.15
C TYR A 29 0.84 -6.04 10.13
N VAL A 30 0.53 -4.77 9.83
CA VAL A 30 1.38 -3.91 8.99
C VAL A 30 2.79 -3.83 9.55
N GLU A 31 2.93 -3.52 10.85
CA GLU A 31 4.24 -3.41 11.49
C GLU A 31 5.00 -4.74 11.47
N ALA A 32 4.31 -5.86 11.66
CA ALA A 32 4.87 -7.21 11.61
C ALA A 32 5.20 -7.71 10.19
N GLY A 33 4.86 -6.95 9.14
CA GLY A 33 5.08 -7.38 7.76
C GLY A 33 4.07 -8.39 7.23
N GLN A 34 2.92 -8.52 7.88
CA GLN A 34 1.87 -9.49 7.56
C GLN A 34 0.75 -8.79 6.77
N TYR A 35 0.83 -8.79 5.45
CA TYR A 35 -0.07 -7.98 4.60
C TYR A 35 -1.21 -8.77 3.94
N GLY A 36 -1.20 -10.10 4.06
CA GLY A 36 -2.05 -10.99 3.27
C GLY A 36 -1.47 -11.26 1.87
N ASP A 37 -2.04 -12.25 1.19
CA ASP A 37 -1.60 -12.71 -0.12
C ASP A 37 -2.21 -11.89 -1.26
N TYR A 38 -3.36 -11.23 -1.00
CA TYR A 38 -4.11 -10.45 -1.98
C TYR A 38 -4.10 -8.95 -1.68
N TYR A 39 -3.22 -8.50 -0.77
CA TYR A 39 -3.05 -7.10 -0.41
C TYR A 39 -4.31 -6.43 0.15
N GLY A 40 -5.31 -7.22 0.57
CA GLY A 40 -6.60 -6.73 1.07
C GLY A 40 -6.45 -5.86 2.32
N LEU A 41 -5.40 -6.11 3.12
CA LEU A 41 -5.11 -5.37 4.33
C LEU A 41 -4.95 -3.87 4.08
N TRP A 42 -4.20 -3.48 3.04
CA TRP A 42 -3.95 -2.07 2.73
C TRP A 42 -5.23 -1.33 2.40
N HIS A 43 -6.14 -2.00 1.70
CA HIS A 43 -7.45 -1.45 1.40
C HIS A 43 -8.27 -1.22 2.67
N SER A 44 -8.31 -2.21 3.57
CA SER A 44 -9.00 -2.10 4.85
C SER A 44 -8.44 -0.96 5.71
N VAL A 45 -7.11 -0.81 5.75
CA VAL A 45 -6.46 0.31 6.46
C VAL A 45 -6.84 1.65 5.83
N ALA A 46 -6.73 1.79 4.51
CA ALA A 46 -7.00 3.05 3.80
C ALA A 46 -8.46 3.52 3.94
N GLN A 47 -9.41 2.60 4.02
CA GLN A 47 -10.83 2.91 4.15
C GLN A 47 -11.26 3.22 5.59
N ARG A 48 -10.61 2.60 6.58
CA ARG A 48 -11.13 2.55 7.96
C ARG A 48 -10.26 3.26 8.97
N ALA A 49 -8.96 3.40 8.72
CA ALA A 49 -8.09 4.13 9.61
C ALA A 49 -8.18 5.63 9.37
N THR A 50 -7.82 6.41 10.39
CA THR A 50 -7.50 7.82 10.23
C THR A 50 -6.01 8.01 9.94
N LEU A 51 -5.65 9.17 9.38
CA LEU A 51 -4.25 9.56 9.21
C LEU A 51 -3.48 9.54 10.55
N GLN A 52 -4.12 9.95 11.65
CA GLN A 52 -3.51 9.95 12.98
C GLN A 52 -3.16 8.54 13.47
N GLN A 53 -3.99 7.54 13.16
CA GLN A 53 -3.75 6.15 13.55
C GLN A 53 -2.66 5.50 12.69
N ALA A 54 -2.74 5.66 11.37
CA ALA A 54 -1.96 4.86 10.44
C ALA A 54 -0.76 5.58 9.82
N GLY A 55 -0.74 6.92 9.79
CA GLY A 55 0.21 7.71 8.99
C GLY A 55 1.66 7.35 9.24
N TRP A 56 2.08 7.36 10.51
CA TRP A 56 3.46 7.01 10.90
C TRP A 56 3.79 5.52 10.75
N VAL A 57 2.79 4.64 10.87
CA VAL A 57 2.98 3.21 10.66
C VAL A 57 3.29 2.96 9.18
N LEU A 58 2.44 3.47 8.28
CA LEU A 58 2.60 3.33 6.83
C LEU A 58 3.89 3.99 6.34
N PHE A 59 4.21 5.19 6.85
CA PHE A 59 5.45 5.86 6.49
C PHE A 59 6.70 5.05 6.88
N ARG A 60 6.75 4.47 8.09
CA ARG A 60 7.85 3.61 8.51
C ARG A 60 7.95 2.33 7.69
N VAL A 61 6.83 1.78 7.24
CA VAL A 61 6.87 0.68 6.27
C VAL A 61 7.54 1.13 4.99
N LEU A 62 7.12 2.24 4.37
CA LEU A 62 7.72 2.74 3.12
C LEU A 62 9.24 3.00 3.19
N GLN A 63 9.77 3.26 4.38
CA GLN A 63 11.20 3.44 4.59
C GLN A 63 12.01 2.14 4.59
N ARG A 64 11.37 0.97 4.67
CA ARG A 64 12.06 -0.32 4.63
C ARG A 64 12.64 -0.58 3.24
N GLU A 65 13.92 -0.92 3.19
CA GLU A 65 14.61 -1.17 1.93
C GLU A 65 14.18 -2.46 1.25
N GLU A 66 13.88 -3.50 2.03
CA GLU A 66 13.61 -4.86 1.55
C GLU A 66 12.16 -5.09 1.07
N LEU A 67 11.34 -4.04 1.01
CA LEU A 67 9.95 -4.19 0.55
C LEU A 67 9.88 -4.43 -0.95
N ALA A 68 9.20 -5.52 -1.32
CA ALA A 68 8.77 -5.78 -2.68
C ALA A 68 8.00 -4.60 -3.26
N PHE A 69 8.16 -4.35 -4.56
CA PHE A 69 7.58 -3.21 -5.26
C PHE A 69 6.07 -3.09 -5.05
N LEU A 70 5.32 -4.18 -5.24
CA LEU A 70 3.87 -4.18 -5.08
C LEU A 70 3.43 -3.85 -3.66
N VAL A 71 4.15 -4.33 -2.65
CA VAL A 71 3.90 -3.99 -1.24
C VAL A 71 4.14 -2.50 -0.99
N ARG A 72 5.22 -1.96 -1.56
CA ARG A 72 5.56 -0.54 -1.46
C ARG A 72 4.49 0.34 -2.11
N CYS A 73 4.03 -0.02 -3.31
CA CYS A 73 2.99 0.71 -4.02
C CYS A 73 1.66 0.68 -3.28
N THR A 74 1.21 -0.49 -2.80
CA THR A 74 -0.06 -0.63 -2.07
C THR A 74 -0.03 0.09 -0.71
N CYS A 75 1.12 0.09 -0.02
CA CYS A 75 1.31 0.90 1.18
C CYS A 75 1.29 2.41 0.89
N ALA A 76 1.95 2.85 -0.20
CA ALA A 76 1.95 4.24 -0.61
C ALA A 76 0.55 4.72 -1.02
N GLU A 77 -0.18 3.88 -1.75
CA GLU A 77 -1.57 4.12 -2.13
C GLU A 77 -2.44 4.34 -0.88
N ALA A 78 -2.32 3.45 0.12
CA ALA A 78 -3.06 3.58 1.37
C ALA A 78 -2.74 4.91 2.08
N LEU A 79 -1.46 5.29 2.16
CA LEU A 79 -1.05 6.54 2.78
C LEU A 79 -1.56 7.77 2.01
N LEU A 80 -1.46 7.77 0.68
CA LEU A 80 -1.93 8.88 -0.16
C LEU A 80 -3.45 9.07 -0.06
N ARG A 81 -4.22 7.96 0.02
CA ARG A 81 -5.66 8.01 0.29
C ARG A 81 -5.97 8.68 1.62
N LEU A 82 -5.26 8.32 2.69
CA LEU A 82 -5.44 8.93 4.02
C LEU A 82 -5.03 10.41 4.05
N LEU A 83 -4.08 10.82 3.20
CA LEU A 83 -3.66 12.21 3.04
C LEU A 83 -4.58 13.02 2.11
N GLY A 84 -5.55 12.38 1.44
CA GLY A 84 -6.41 13.02 0.44
C GLY A 84 -5.64 13.50 -0.80
N ARG A 85 -4.61 12.78 -1.23
CA ARG A 85 -3.69 13.14 -2.32
C ARG A 85 -4.06 12.43 -3.62
N THR A 86 -5.10 12.92 -4.28
CA THR A 86 -5.68 12.30 -5.48
C THR A 86 -4.79 12.38 -6.71
N ASP A 87 -4.00 13.45 -6.85
CA ASP A 87 -3.13 13.66 -8.02
C ASP A 87 -1.93 12.71 -7.97
N GLU A 88 -1.31 12.59 -6.80
CA GLU A 88 -0.22 11.65 -6.56
C GLU A 88 -0.69 10.19 -6.65
N LEU A 89 -1.95 9.92 -6.28
CA LEU A 89 -2.57 8.61 -6.46
C LEU A 89 -2.69 8.25 -7.96
N ALA A 90 -3.08 9.21 -8.80
CA ALA A 90 -3.14 9.00 -10.24
C ALA A 90 -1.75 8.70 -10.83
N LEU A 91 -0.72 9.46 -10.41
CA LEU A 91 0.66 9.22 -10.84
C LEU A 91 1.19 7.84 -10.39
N LEU A 92 0.88 7.44 -9.15
CA LEU A 92 1.25 6.12 -8.64
C LEU A 92 0.60 5.00 -9.46
N ASN A 93 -0.69 5.13 -9.77
CA ASN A 93 -1.41 4.15 -10.60
C ASN A 93 -0.85 4.07 -12.01
N GLU A 94 -0.49 5.21 -12.61
CA GLU A 94 0.19 5.24 -13.91
C GLU A 94 1.54 4.51 -13.85
N ALA A 95 2.37 4.80 -12.84
CA ALA A 95 3.65 4.13 -12.65
C ALA A 95 3.52 2.62 -12.44
N VAL A 96 2.51 2.17 -11.68
CA VAL A 96 2.22 0.75 -11.47
C VAL A 96 1.77 0.09 -12.78
N ASN A 97 0.94 0.75 -13.58
CA ASN A 97 0.48 0.24 -14.88
C ASN A 97 1.63 0.12 -15.88
N LEU A 98 2.50 1.13 -15.94
CA LEU A 98 3.72 1.10 -16.76
C LEU A 98 4.65 -0.04 -16.32
N SER A 99 4.83 -0.23 -15.01
CA SER A 99 5.68 -1.30 -14.46
C SER A 99 5.08 -2.70 -14.64
N SER A 100 3.74 -2.82 -14.60
CA SER A 100 3.03 -4.09 -14.82
C SER A 100 3.03 -4.49 -16.30
N GLY A 101 3.01 -3.51 -17.21
CA GLY A 101 3.27 -3.72 -18.64
C GLY A 101 4.75 -3.99 -18.97
N THR A 102 5.65 -3.54 -18.09
CA THR A 102 7.12 -3.62 -18.22
C THR A 102 7.71 -4.46 -17.08
N MET A 103 7.14 -5.63 -16.83
CA MET A 103 7.63 -6.59 -15.81
C MET A 103 8.99 -7.24 -16.21
N ALA A 104 9.81 -6.49 -16.94
CA ALA A 104 11.22 -6.67 -17.15
C ALA A 104 11.91 -5.30 -16.88
N MET A 105 12.59 -5.20 -15.73
CA MET A 105 13.63 -4.21 -15.35
C MET A 105 13.23 -3.14 -14.32
N HIS A 106 13.77 -3.33 -13.11
CA HIS A 106 13.56 -2.62 -11.85
C HIS A 106 14.68 -1.58 -11.58
N GLU A 107 14.40 -0.50 -10.80
CA GLU A 107 15.28 0.31 -9.88
C GLU A 107 15.00 1.83 -9.83
N PRO A 108 14.91 2.61 -10.93
CA PRO A 108 15.02 4.08 -10.85
C PRO A 108 13.85 4.79 -10.12
N TYR A 109 12.70 4.15 -9.97
CA TYR A 109 11.53 4.73 -9.28
C TYR A 109 11.65 4.71 -7.75
N ARG A 110 12.50 3.83 -7.18
CA ARG A 110 12.73 3.73 -5.72
C ARG A 110 13.29 5.04 -5.15
N LEU A 111 14.26 5.63 -5.83
CA LEU A 111 14.99 6.81 -5.37
C LEU A 111 14.17 8.10 -5.51
N ALA A 112 13.37 8.23 -6.56
CA ALA A 112 12.55 9.42 -6.81
C ALA A 112 11.46 9.61 -5.73
N LEU A 113 10.77 8.53 -5.36
CA LEU A 113 9.70 8.59 -4.36
C LEU A 113 10.24 8.82 -2.94
N GLN A 114 11.40 8.25 -2.60
CA GLN A 114 12.04 8.46 -1.30
C GLN A 114 12.53 9.91 -1.12
N HIS A 115 13.06 10.52 -2.18
CA HIS A 115 13.57 11.90 -2.11
C HIS A 115 12.45 12.93 -1.96
N GLU A 116 11.32 12.77 -2.67
CA GLU A 116 10.18 13.69 -2.57
C GLU A 116 9.48 13.62 -1.20
N LEU A 117 9.34 12.40 -0.65
CA LEU A 117 8.74 12.21 0.68
C LEU A 117 9.63 12.77 1.80
N ALA A 118 10.97 12.63 1.68
CA ALA A 118 11.91 13.15 2.68
C ALA A 118 11.96 14.69 2.72
N ASN A 119 11.90 15.36 1.56
CA ASN A 119 11.94 16.83 1.50
C ASN A 119 10.68 17.48 2.11
N ARG A 120 9.51 16.85 1.97
CA ARG A 120 8.24 17.42 2.44
C ARG A 120 7.94 17.17 3.91
N LEU A 121 8.58 16.17 4.52
CA LEU A 121 8.48 15.93 5.96
C LEU A 121 9.42 16.82 6.79
N ASN A 122 10.44 17.42 6.16
CA ASN A 122 11.37 18.35 6.81
C ASN A 122 10.95 19.84 6.69
N THR A 123 9.81 20.14 6.05
CA THR A 123 9.34 21.53 5.83
C THR A 123 8.18 21.95 6.75
N HIS A 124 7.95 21.22 7.85
CA HIS A 124 7.00 21.58 8.90
C HIS A 124 7.64 21.61 10.29
#